data_AF-A0A936KSM6-F1
#
_entry.id   AF-A0A936KSM6-F1
#
_cell.length_a   1.000
_cell.length_b   1.000
_cell.length_c   1.000
_cell.angle_alpha   90.00
_cell.angle_beta   90.00
_cell.angle_gamma   90.00
#
_symmetry.space_group_name_H-M   'P 1'
#
loop_
_entity.id
_entity.type
_entity.pdbx_description
1 polymer ?
#
loop_
_entity_poly.entity_id
_entity_poly.type
_entity_poly.pdbx_seq_one_letter_code
_entity_poly.pdbx_strand_id
1 'polypeptide(L)'
;MDKIKPFEIIAEQLQISKESAKYFLNHVQKSFKLEKPSHKLIVDFVQTQEYEFVPTPYDVASALQESGVWAHDLNSPPPVMEDEEDIYK
;
A
#
# COMPACT_ATOMS: atom_id res chain seq x y z
N MET A 1 -5.04 -15.93 -22.56
CA MET A 1 -4.25 -15.71 -21.33
C MET A 1 -4.85 -14.50 -20.65
N ASP A 2 -5.67 -14.72 -19.63
CA ASP A 2 -6.21 -13.64 -18.82
C ASP A 2 -5.06 -12.92 -18.12
N LYS A 3 -4.88 -11.63 -18.43
CA LYS A 3 -3.95 -10.77 -17.71
C LYS A 3 -4.54 -10.53 -16.32
N ILE A 4 -3.98 -11.18 -15.30
CA ILE A 4 -4.34 -10.96 -13.90
C ILE A 4 -4.14 -9.47 -13.59
N LYS A 5 -5.15 -8.81 -13.02
CA LYS A 5 -5.07 -7.37 -12.75
C LYS A 5 -4.25 -7.12 -11.48
N PRO A 6 -3.53 -5.98 -11.37
CA PRO A 6 -2.70 -5.67 -10.21
C PRO A 6 -3.42 -5.80 -8.86
N PHE A 7 -4.67 -5.34 -8.77
CA PHE A 7 -5.45 -5.43 -7.53
C PHE A 7 -5.85 -6.87 -7.17
N GLU A 8 -5.91 -7.79 -8.14
CA GLU A 8 -6.21 -9.19 -7.85
C GLU A 8 -4.99 -9.87 -7.20
N ILE A 9 -3.79 -9.51 -7.64
CA ILE A 9 -2.53 -9.99 -7.04
C ILE A 9 -2.40 -9.47 -5.61
N ILE A 10 -2.68 -8.18 -5.37
CA ILE A 10 -2.67 -7.62 -4.00
C ILE A 10 -3.72 -8.28 -3.10
N ALA A 11 -4.93 -8.51 -3.61
CA ALA A 11 -5.99 -9.15 -2.85
C ALA A 11 -5.58 -10.56 -2.39
N GLU A 12 -4.95 -11.33 -3.28
CA GLU A 12 -4.41 -12.65 -2.96
C GLU A 12 -3.22 -12.58 -2.00
N GLN A 13 -2.23 -11.73 -2.28
CA GLN A 13 -1.01 -11.63 -1.47
C GLN A 13 -1.30 -11.18 -0.03
N LEU A 14 -2.18 -10.20 0.14
CA LEU A 14 -2.51 -9.62 1.45
C LEU A 14 -3.75 -10.26 2.08
N GLN A 15 -4.37 -11.25 1.43
CA GLN A 15 -5.60 -11.92 1.88
C GLN A 15 -6.75 -10.94 2.21
N ILE A 16 -6.92 -9.91 1.37
CA ILE A 16 -7.98 -8.89 1.50
C ILE A 16 -8.97 -8.96 0.34
N SER A 17 -10.11 -8.27 0.46
CA SER A 17 -11.08 -8.21 -0.64
C SER A 17 -10.50 -7.51 -1.89
N LYS A 18 -10.99 -7.86 -3.08
CA LYS A 18 -10.61 -7.18 -4.34
C LYS A 18 -10.92 -5.68 -4.31
N GLU A 19 -11.95 -5.28 -3.59
CA GLU A 19 -12.31 -3.88 -3.41
C GLU A 19 -11.28 -3.17 -2.51
N SER A 20 -10.97 -3.75 -1.35
CA SER A 20 -9.91 -3.26 -0.46
C SER A 20 -8.57 -3.16 -1.17
N ALA A 21 -8.21 -4.12 -2.03
CA ALA A 21 -6.98 -4.09 -2.81
C ALA A 21 -6.94 -2.94 -3.86
N LYS A 22 -8.07 -2.58 -4.47
CA LYS A 22 -8.15 -1.39 -5.34
C LYS A 22 -7.94 -0.11 -4.53
N TYR A 23 -8.61 0.00 -3.38
CA TYR A 23 -8.41 1.13 -2.48
C TYR A 23 -6.96 1.23 -2.03
N PHE A 24 -6.36 0.10 -1.64
CA PHE A 24 -4.97 -0.01 -1.21
C PHE A 24 -4.01 0.57 -2.26
N LEU A 25 -4.03 0.05 -3.48
CA LEU A 25 -3.14 0.51 -4.56
C LEU A 25 -3.27 2.01 -4.85
N ASN A 26 -4.51 2.50 -4.90
CA ASN A 26 -4.78 3.93 -5.09
C ASN A 26 -4.24 4.79 -3.94
N HIS A 27 -4.29 4.29 -2.70
CA HIS A 27 -3.79 5.02 -1.54
C HIS A 27 -2.27 5.01 -1.48
N VAL A 28 -1.60 3.91 -1.86
CA VAL A 28 -0.13 3.90 -2.02
C VAL A 28 0.30 5.00 -3.00
N GLN A 29 -0.36 5.12 -4.15
CA GLN A 29 -0.06 6.19 -5.11
C GLN A 29 -0.33 7.59 -4.55
N LYS A 30 -1.39 7.76 -3.76
CA LYS A 30 -1.74 9.06 -3.14
C LYS A 30 -0.82 9.44 -1.98
N SER A 31 -0.06 8.49 -1.43
CA SER A 31 0.97 8.80 -0.43
C SER A 31 2.11 9.63 -1.02
N PHE A 32 2.33 9.63 -2.35
CA PHE A 32 3.34 10.47 -2.99
C PHE A 32 2.81 11.86 -3.39
N LYS A 33 3.64 12.90 -3.25
CA LYS A 33 3.25 14.30 -3.53
C LYS A 33 2.93 14.56 -5.00
N LEU A 34 3.88 14.24 -5.88
CA LEU A 34 3.83 14.61 -7.30
C LEU A 34 3.93 13.37 -8.19
N GLU A 35 5.05 12.67 -8.10
CA GLU A 35 5.37 11.50 -8.94
C GLU A 35 4.84 10.22 -8.31
N LYS A 36 3.93 9.55 -9.01
CA LYS A 36 3.22 8.38 -8.48
C LYS A 36 3.77 7.11 -9.12
N PRO A 37 4.11 6.07 -8.32
CA PRO A 37 4.54 4.80 -8.87
C PRO A 37 3.38 4.12 -9.62
N SER A 38 3.70 3.31 -10.63
CA SER A 38 2.68 2.51 -11.32
C SER A 38 2.15 1.40 -10.40
N HIS A 39 0.89 0.97 -10.59
CA HIS A 39 0.36 -0.20 -9.86
C HIS A 39 1.19 -1.46 -10.07
N LYS A 40 1.80 -1.63 -11.25
CA LYS A 40 2.69 -2.75 -11.51
C LYS A 40 3.91 -2.71 -10.60
N LEU A 41 4.57 -1.56 -10.49
CA LEU A 41 5.74 -1.39 -9.63
C LEU A 41 5.39 -1.64 -8.16
N ILE A 42 4.24 -1.16 -7.70
CA ILE A 42 3.76 -1.41 -6.33
C ILE A 42 3.56 -2.92 -6.09
N VAL A 43 2.92 -3.62 -7.04
CA VAL A 43 2.72 -5.08 -6.94
C VAL A 43 4.05 -5.81 -6.92
N ASP A 44 4.93 -5.52 -7.88
CA ASP A 44 6.24 -6.17 -7.99
C ASP A 44 7.03 -5.97 -6.68
N PHE A 45 6.97 -4.77 -6.09
CA PHE A 45 7.60 -4.50 -4.79
C PHE A 45 6.96 -5.30 -3.65
N VAL A 46 5.63 -5.22 -3.47
CA VAL A 46 4.92 -5.93 -2.39
C VAL A 46 5.17 -7.44 -2.43
N GLN A 47 5.30 -8.04 -3.62
CA GLN A 47 5.61 -9.46 -3.77
C GLN A 47 7.01 -9.86 -3.30
N THR A 48 7.95 -8.90 -3.21
CA THR A 48 9.30 -9.15 -2.68
C THR A 48 9.41 -8.97 -1.17
N GLN A 49 8.37 -8.45 -0.53
CA GLN A 49 8.38 -8.15 0.90
C GLN A 49 7.68 -9.26 1.69
N GLU A 50 8.23 -9.56 2.87
CA GLU A 50 7.55 -10.40 3.86
C GLU A 50 6.92 -9.47 4.91
N TYR A 51 5.59 -9.47 4.98
CA TYR A 51 4.84 -8.68 5.94
C TYR A 51 4.28 -9.58 7.04
N GLU A 52 4.56 -9.23 8.30
CA GLU A 52 3.98 -9.93 9.47
C GLU A 52 2.47 -9.65 9.61
N PHE A 53 2.05 -8.44 9.24
CA PHE A 53 0.66 -7.99 9.22
C PHE A 53 0.34 -7.30 7.90
N VAL A 54 -0.94 -7.20 7.53
CA VAL A 54 -1.33 -6.45 6.33
C VAL A 54 -0.83 -5.00 6.45
N PRO A 55 0.10 -4.54 5.60
CA PRO A 55 0.67 -3.21 5.72
C PRO A 55 -0.38 -2.16 5.40
N THR A 56 -0.22 -0.96 5.93
CA THR A 56 -1.00 0.19 5.45
C THR A 56 -0.48 0.65 4.09
N PRO A 57 -1.28 1.40 3.31
CA PRO A 57 -0.80 1.99 2.07
C PRO A 57 0.40 2.95 2.26
N TYR A 58 0.48 3.61 3.43
CA TYR A 58 1.59 4.51 3.73
C TYR A 58 2.87 3.75 4.06
N ASP A 59 2.78 2.59 4.73
CA ASP A 59 3.94 1.73 5.01
C ASP A 59 4.60 1.26 3.71
N VAL A 60 3.80 0.83 2.73
CA VAL A 60 4.32 0.43 1.42
C VAL A 60 4.94 1.61 0.66
N ALA A 61 4.33 2.79 0.73
CA ALA A 61 4.89 3.98 0.10
C ALA A 61 6.22 4.41 0.74
N SER A 62 6.32 4.31 2.07
CA SER A 62 7.55 4.57 2.83
C SER A 62 8.64 3.57 2.48
N ALA A 63 8.33 2.28 2.47
CA ALA A 63 9.28 1.24 2.08
C ALA A 63 9.76 1.39 0.62
N LEU A 64 8.89 1.81 -0.31
CA LEU A 64 9.27 2.14 -1.69
C LEU A 64 10.25 3.31 -1.77
N GLN A 65 10.05 4.35 -0.95
CA GLN A 65 10.92 5.52 -0.89
C GLN A 65 12.27 5.15 -0.26
N GLU A 66 12.25 4.50 0.90
CA GLU A 66 13.42 4.13 1.69
C GLU A 66 14.33 3.14 0.97
N SER A 67 13.75 2.19 0.22
CA SER A 67 14.49 1.24 -0.62
C SER A 67 15.10 1.86 -1.88
N GLY A 68 14.74 3.10 -2.21
CA GLY A 68 15.18 3.79 -3.43
C GLY A 68 14.50 3.30 -4.71
N VAL A 69 13.57 2.33 -4.64
CA VAL A 69 12.80 1.84 -5.80
C VAL A 69 11.92 2.93 -6.38
N TRP A 70 11.36 3.80 -5.53
CA TRP A 70 10.63 5.00 -5.93
C TRP A 70 10.93 6.16 -4.97
N ALA A 71 12.13 6.74 -5.11
CA ALA A 71 12.67 7.78 -4.23
C ALA A 71 12.06 9.19 -4.45
N HIS A 72 10.73 9.30 -4.40
CA HIS A 72 10.01 10.57 -4.50
C HIS A 72 9.39 10.97 -3.16
N ASP A 73 9.18 12.27 -2.97
CA ASP A 73 8.59 12.83 -1.75
C ASP A 73 7.23 12.23 -1.41
N LEU A 74 7.06 11.86 -0.14
CA LEU A 74 5.80 11.45 0.46
C LEU A 74 5.04 12.65 1.06
N ASN A 75 3.71 12.57 1.04
CA ASN A 75 2.85 13.37 1.90
C ASN A 75 3.07 13.01 3.37
N SER A 76 2.58 13.82 4.30
CA SER A 76 2.57 13.43 5.71
C SER A 76 1.79 12.11 5.89
N PRO A 77 2.20 11.25 6.82
CA PRO A 77 1.42 10.06 7.15
C PRO A 77 -0.01 10.46 7.52
N PRO A 78 -1.02 9.65 7.15
CA PRO A 78 -2.37 9.87 7.63
C PRO A 78 -2.36 9.88 9.17
N PRO A 79 -3.21 10.69 9.82
CA PRO A 79 -3.31 10.66 11.27
C PRO A 79 -3.62 9.23 11.69
N VAL A 80 -2.84 8.72 12.65
CA VAL A 80 -3.19 7.47 13.32
C VAL A 80 -4.53 7.74 13.98
N MET A 81 -5.59 7.09 13.50
CA MET A 81 -6.81 7.02 14.28
C MET A 81 -6.39 6.20 15.50
N GLU A 82 -6.20 6.86 16.65
CA GLU A 82 -6.23 6.16 17.92
C GLU A 82 -7.59 5.45 17.93
N ASP A 83 -7.58 4.12 17.86
CA ASP A 83 -8.80 3.34 17.86
C ASP A 83 -9.68 3.83 19.02
N GLU A 84 -10.90 4.25 18.70
CA GLU A 84 -11.92 4.67 19.69
C GLU A 84 -12.34 3.50 20.62
N GLU A 85 -11.60 2.40 20.65
CA GLU A 85 -11.83 1.25 21.53
C GLU A 85 -11.25 1.43 22.95
N ASP A 86 -10.38 2.42 23.21
CA ASP A 86 -9.84 2.67 24.56
C ASP A 86 -10.62 3.75 25.37
N ILE A 87 -11.73 4.27 24.83
CA ILE A 87 -12.59 5.27 25.51
C ILE A 87 -13.65 4.61 26.43
N TYR A 88 -13.79 3.28 26.40
CA TYR A 88 -14.65 2.54 27.33
C TYR A 88 -13.83 1.53 28.17
N LYS A 89 -13.15 2.03 29.19
CA LYS A 89 -12.82 1.26 30.40
C LYS A 89 -13.47 1.88 31.63
#